data_AF-A0A699TYE5-F1
#
_entry.id   AF-A0A699TYE5-F1
#
_cell.length_a   1.000
_cell.length_b   1.000
_cell.length_c   1.000
_cell.angle_alpha   90.00
_cell.angle_beta   90.00
_cell.angle_gamma   90.00
#
_symmetry.space_group_name_H-M   'P 1'
#
loop_
_entity.id
_entity.type
_entity.pdbx_description
1 polymer ?
#
loop_
_entity_poly.entity_id
_entity_poly.type
_entity_poly.pdbx_seq_one_letter_code
_entity_poly.pdbx_strand_id
1 'polypeptide(L)' 'MITKAGAPSNKVVVGVASYGRSFKMAQASCDSEGCAFTGSARVSNANPGRCTGVGGYIANAEINE' A
#
# COMPACT_ATOMS: atom_id res chain seq x y z
N MET A 1 -5.88 4.28 18.68
CA MET A 1 -7.24 4.20 18.08
C MET A 1 -7.96 5.50 18.39
N ILE A 2 -8.66 6.12 17.43
CA ILE A 2 -9.30 7.44 17.61
C ILE A 2 -10.33 7.47 18.76
N THR A 3 -10.97 6.34 19.04
CA THR A 3 -11.90 6.18 20.17
C THR A 3 -11.23 6.29 21.55
N LYS A 4 -9.95 5.91 21.67
CA LYS A 4 -9.15 6.10 22.90
C LYS A 4 -8.79 7.57 23.14
N ALA A 5 -8.88 8.41 22.10
CA ALA A 5 -8.75 9.85 22.19
C ALA A 5 -10.10 10.56 22.45
N GLY A 6 -11.18 9.82 22.76
CA GLY A 6 -12.47 10.37 23.15
C GLY A 6 -13.50 10.51 22.02
N ALA A 7 -13.18 10.13 20.78
CA ALA A 7 -14.15 10.14 19.69
C ALA A 7 -15.22 9.05 19.91
N PRO A 8 -16.53 9.40 19.91
CA PRO A 8 -17.61 8.40 19.99
C PRO A 8 -17.57 7.45 18.79
N SER A 9 -17.68 6.14 19.04
CA SER A 9 -17.57 5.12 17.98
C SER A 9 -18.61 5.28 16.87
N ASN A 10 -19.82 5.73 17.20
CA ASN A 10 -20.90 5.98 16.22
C ASN A 10 -20.66 7.21 15.33
N LYS A 11 -19.58 7.96 15.56
CA LYS A 11 -19.13 9.08 14.72
C LYS A 11 -17.89 8.72 13.90
N VAL A 12 -17.39 7.48 13.98
CA VAL A 12 -16.24 7.02 13.19
C VAL A 12 -16.74 6.51 11.85
N VAL A 13 -16.31 7.16 10.77
CA VAL A 13 -16.51 6.69 9.40
C VAL A 13 -15.23 5.99 8.95
N VAL A 14 -15.33 4.67 8.71
CA VAL A 14 -14.17 3.86 8.31
C VAL A 14 -13.99 3.97 6.80
N GLY A 15 -12.89 4.58 6.37
CA GLY A 15 -12.49 4.59 4.96
C GLY A 15 -12.04 3.21 4.51
N VAL A 16 -12.49 2.79 3.34
CA VAL A 16 -12.02 1.57 2.66
C VAL A 16 -11.24 2.01 1.43
N ALA A 17 -10.00 1.54 1.31
CA ALA A 17 -9.16 1.89 0.17
C ALA A 17 -9.49 1.00 -1.04
N SER A 18 -9.72 1.61 -2.20
CA SER A 18 -9.84 0.91 -3.50
C SER A 18 -8.52 0.87 -4.27
N TYR A 19 -7.40 0.83 -3.55
CA TYR A 19 -6.04 0.76 -4.09
C TYR A 19 -5.13 0.06 -3.08
N GLY A 20 -4.02 -0.51 -3.57
CA GLY A 20 -2.96 -1.10 -2.78
C GLY A 20 -1.68 -0.26 -2.77
N ARG A 21 -0.75 -0.63 -1.89
CA ARG A 21 0.64 -0.17 -1.94
C ARG A 21 1.54 -1.33 -2.36
N SER A 22 2.42 -1.06 -3.33
CA SER A 22 3.31 -2.05 -3.92
C SER A 22 4.76 -1.80 -3.51
N PHE A 23 5.56 -2.86 -3.39
CA PHE A 23 6.96 -2.80 -3.02
C PHE A 23 7.80 -3.61 -4.00
N LYS A 24 9.03 -3.17 -4.30
CA LYS A 24 9.99 -3.98 -5.06
C LYS A 24 10.84 -4.79 -4.10
N MET A 25 10.61 -6.09 -4.04
CA MET A 25 11.40 -7.00 -3.20
C MET A 25 12.89 -6.97 -3.56
N ALA A 26 13.75 -7.05 -2.55
CA ALA A 26 15.20 -7.04 -2.74
C ALA A 26 15.73 -8.36 -3.31
N GLN A 27 15.03 -9.47 -3.04
CA GLN A 27 15.35 -10.80 -3.52
C GLN A 27 14.13 -11.45 -4.16
N ALA A 28 14.33 -12.13 -5.29
CA ALA A 28 13.29 -12.96 -5.89
C ALA A 28 12.87 -14.08 -4.92
N SER A 29 11.59 -14.44 -4.95
CA SER A 29 10.99 -15.47 -4.09
C SER A 29 11.01 -15.18 -2.59
N CYS A 30 11.32 -13.95 -2.17
CA CYS A 30 11.14 -13.48 -0.79
C CYS A 30 10.07 -12.39 -0.80
N ASP A 31 8.82 -12.76 -0.56
CA ASP A 31 7.63 -11.90 -0.60
C ASP A 31 6.74 -11.99 0.65
N SER A 32 7.19 -12.72 1.68
CA SER A 32 6.52 -12.82 2.98
C SER A 32 6.99 -11.73 3.96
N GLU A 33 6.38 -11.73 5.14
CA GLU A 33 6.75 -10.91 6.27
C GLU A 33 8.25 -11.08 6.62
N GLY A 34 8.94 -9.97 6.85
CA GLY A 34 10.38 -9.97 7.17
C GLY A 34 11.31 -9.88 5.96
N CYS A 35 10.82 -10.08 4.73
CA CYS A 35 11.60 -9.86 3.53
C CYS A 35 11.89 -8.37 3.29
N ALA A 36 13.12 -8.05 2.89
CA ALA A 36 13.50 -6.69 2.55
C ALA A 36 12.97 -6.26 1.17
N PHE A 37 12.60 -4.99 1.05
CA PHE A 37 12.28 -4.33 -0.20
C PHE A 37 13.23 -3.17 -0.46
N THR A 38 13.31 -2.73 -1.71
CA THR A 38 14.16 -1.62 -2.16
C THR A 38 13.37 -0.32 -2.30
N GLY A 39 14.09 0.80 -2.30
CA GLY A 39 13.52 2.14 -2.39
C GLY A 39 14.01 3.01 -1.23
N SER A 40 13.51 4.24 -1.17
CA SER A 40 13.73 5.15 -0.05
C SER A 40 12.40 5.57 0.57
N ALA A 41 12.44 6.32 1.67
CA ALA A 41 11.23 6.89 2.27
C ALA A 41 10.44 7.82 1.33
N ARG A 42 11.05 8.31 0.24
CA ARG A 42 10.42 9.25 -0.71
C ARG A 42 10.22 8.67 -2.12
N VAL A 43 10.94 7.62 -2.48
CA VAL A 43 10.94 7.06 -3.84
C VAL A 43 10.73 5.56 -3.76
N SER A 44 9.64 5.08 -4.36
CA SER A 44 9.36 3.66 -4.49
C SER A 44 10.04 3.11 -5.75
N ASN A 45 10.70 1.97 -5.61
CA ASN A 45 11.23 1.21 -6.76
C ASN A 45 10.20 0.20 -7.30
N ALA A 46 8.99 0.12 -6.74
CA ALA A 46 7.95 -0.75 -7.25
C ALA A 46 7.60 -0.40 -8.70
N ASN A 47 7.24 -1.41 -9.49
CA ASN A 47 6.83 -1.19 -10.87
C ASN A 47 5.57 -0.30 -10.89
N PRO A 48 5.55 0.80 -11.65
CA PRO A 48 4.34 1.61 -11.79
C PRO A 48 3.22 0.81 -12.43
N GLY A 49 1.99 0.97 -11.94
CA GLY A 49 0.80 0.42 -12.59
C GLY A 49 0.60 1.04 -13.98
N ARG A 50 0.01 0.27 -14.90
CA ARG A 50 -0.17 0.69 -16.31
C ARG A 50 -1.03 1.95 -16.43
N CYS A 51 -2.05 2.08 -15.58
CA CYS A 51 -3.00 3.19 -15.58
C CYS A 51 -2.66 4.23 -14.50
N THR A 52 -2.26 3.80 -13.31
CA THR A 52 -1.89 4.73 -12.22
C THR A 52 -0.59 5.47 -12.49
N GLY A 53 0.37 4.85 -13.18
CA GLY A 53 1.62 5.49 -13.62
C GLY A 53 2.57 5.89 -12.49
N VAL A 54 2.31 5.47 -11.24
CA VAL A 54 3.13 5.84 -10.07
C VAL A 54 3.55 4.58 -9.32
N GLY A 55 4.86 4.39 -9.16
CA GLY A 55 5.41 3.31 -8.36
C GLY A 55 5.05 3.45 -6.87
N GLY A 56 4.62 2.35 -6.25
CA GLY A 56 4.24 2.32 -4.84
C GLY A 56 2.73 2.44 -4.59
N TYR A 57 1.96 2.72 -5.64
CA TYR A 57 0.50 2.66 -5.64
C TYR A 57 0.05 1.75 -6.78
N ILE A 58 -1.05 1.04 -6.57
CA ILE A 58 -1.68 0.23 -7.61
C ILE A 58 -3.19 0.28 -7.40
N ALA A 59 -3.96 0.63 -8.42
CA ALA A 59 -5.42 0.64 -8.31
C ALA A 59 -5.94 -0.79 -8.12
N ASN A 60 -7.06 -0.97 -7.42
CA ASN A 60 -7.63 -2.31 -7.23
C ASN A 60 -7.95 -3.01 -8.57
N ALA A 61 -8.28 -2.23 -9.62
CA ALA A 61 -8.50 -2.74 -10.96
C ALA A 61 -7.22 -3.24 -11.66
N GLU A 62 -6.04 -2.72 -11.28
CA GLU A 62 -4.75 -3.10 -11.86
C GLU A 62 -4.15 -4.35 -11.18
N ILE A 63 -4.65 -4.74 -10.00
CA ILE A 63 -4.14 -5.93 -9.27
C ILE A 63 -4.57 -7.23 -9.97
N ASN A 64 -5.75 -7.24 -10.60
CA ASN A 64 -6.34 -8.42 -11.27
C ASN A 64 -6.30 -8.30 -12.79
N GLU A 65 -5.48 -7.40 -13.33
CA GLU A 65 -5.25 -7.26 -14.77
C GLU A 65 -4.41 -8.43 -15.31
#